data_AF-A0A7S2R218-F1
#
_entry.id   AF-A0A7S2R218-F1
#
_cell.length_a   1.000
_cell.length_b   1.000
_cell.length_c   1.000
_cell.angle_alpha   90.00
_cell.angle_beta   90.00
_cell.angle_gamma   90.00
#
_symmetry.space_group_name_H-M   'P 1'
#
loop_
_entity.id
_entity.type
_entity.pdbx_description
1 polymer ?
#
loop_
_entity_poly.entity_id
_entity_poly.type
_entity_poly.pdbx_seq_one_letter_code
_entity_poly.pdbx_strand_id
1 'polypeptide(L)'
;AAQSTGKVPIDLQTTKVDLMSFSAHKTYGPKGIGALFVRRKPRIRLEAQMHGGGHERGMRSGTMATHQIVGMGEAFRIAKEDIGAESERLMMLRNKLWNGIKDMEAVYLNGD
;
A
#
# COMPACT_ATOMS: atom_id res chain seq x y z
N ALA A 1 5.42 -1.26 0.86
CA ALA A 1 4.41 -0.54 1.67
C ALA A 1 3.04 -1.22 1.65
N ALA A 2 2.94 -2.54 1.41
CA ALA A 2 1.66 -3.20 1.15
C ALA A 2 0.65 -3.13 2.32
N GLN A 3 1.10 -2.91 3.57
CA GLN A 3 0.21 -2.76 4.73
C GLN A 3 0.05 -1.32 5.20
N SER A 4 0.89 -0.41 4.71
CA SER A 4 0.98 0.99 5.16
C SER A 4 0.15 1.94 4.29
N THR A 5 -0.18 1.52 3.06
CA THR A 5 -0.95 2.31 2.10
C THR A 5 -2.34 2.62 2.63
N GLY A 6 -2.69 3.91 2.66
CA GLY A 6 -3.97 4.38 3.20
C GLY A 6 -4.07 4.37 4.73
N LYS A 7 -2.96 4.12 5.46
CA LYS A 7 -2.92 4.11 6.93
C LYS A 7 -1.84 5.02 7.51
N VAL A 8 -0.73 5.13 6.79
CA VAL A 8 0.40 6.01 7.14
C VAL A 8 0.65 6.95 5.97
N PRO A 9 0.92 8.25 6.20
CA PRO A 9 1.34 9.17 5.14
C PRO A 9 2.59 8.65 4.43
N ILE A 10 2.54 8.57 3.10
CA ILE A 10 3.68 8.17 2.27
C ILE A 10 3.96 9.31 1.30
N ASP A 11 5.10 9.97 1.48
CA ASP A 11 5.63 10.94 0.54
C ASP A 11 6.95 10.44 -0.04
N LEU A 12 6.92 10.05 -1.31
CA LEU A 12 8.08 9.48 -2.01
C LEU A 12 9.12 10.54 -2.42
N GLN A 13 8.78 11.83 -2.31
CA GLN A 13 9.73 12.92 -2.54
C GLN A 13 10.71 13.04 -1.38
N THR A 14 10.21 12.90 -0.15
CA THR A 14 10.99 13.02 1.08
C THR A 14 11.50 11.67 1.58
N THR A 15 10.76 10.60 1.38
CA THR A 15 11.16 9.26 1.80
C THR A 15 12.31 8.74 0.93
N LYS A 16 13.43 8.34 1.54
CA LYS A 16 14.62 7.78 0.86
C LYS A 16 14.43 6.30 0.46
N VAL A 17 13.46 6.02 -0.41
CA VAL A 17 13.15 4.67 -0.94
C VAL A 17 13.31 4.61 -2.45
N ASP A 18 14.06 3.63 -2.95
CA ASP A 18 14.28 3.48 -4.40
C ASP A 18 13.18 2.68 -5.09
N LEU A 19 12.65 1.69 -4.38
CA LEU A 19 11.58 0.81 -4.80
C LEU A 19 10.52 0.73 -3.70
N MET A 20 9.25 0.75 -4.07
CA MET A 20 8.16 0.54 -3.11
C MET A 20 6.99 -0.19 -3.74
N SER A 21 6.61 -1.33 -3.14
CA SER A 21 5.47 -2.13 -3.58
C SER A 21 4.16 -1.68 -2.94
N PHE A 22 3.10 -1.65 -3.75
CA PHE A 22 1.73 -1.28 -3.43
C PHE A 22 0.78 -2.41 -3.83
N SER A 23 -0.24 -2.69 -3.03
CA SER A 23 -1.31 -3.63 -3.37
C SER A 23 -2.67 -3.02 -3.05
N ALA A 24 -3.63 -3.16 -3.96
CA ALA A 24 -4.92 -2.49 -3.81
C ALA A 24 -5.81 -3.13 -2.74
N HIS A 25 -5.87 -4.46 -2.66
CA HIS A 25 -6.75 -5.17 -1.71
C HIS A 25 -6.39 -5.04 -0.23
N LYS A 26 -5.30 -4.33 0.10
CA LYS A 26 -4.96 -3.94 1.48
C LYS A 26 -5.43 -2.52 1.84
N THR A 27 -6.02 -1.84 0.86
CA THR A 27 -6.56 -0.49 0.92
C THR A 27 -7.96 -0.48 0.29
N TYR A 28 -8.76 -1.52 0.54
CA TYR A 28 -10.13 -1.68 0.02
C TYR A 28 -10.30 -1.74 -1.51
N GLY A 29 -9.20 -1.80 -2.27
CA GLY A 29 -9.24 -2.01 -3.72
C GLY A 29 -9.39 -3.48 -4.12
N PRO A 30 -9.43 -3.77 -5.43
CA PRO A 30 -9.65 -5.13 -5.91
C PRO A 30 -8.41 -6.04 -5.71
N LYS A 31 -8.65 -7.35 -5.62
CA LYS A 31 -7.59 -8.38 -5.63
C LYS A 31 -7.03 -8.53 -7.04
N GLY A 32 -5.77 -8.96 -7.13
CA GLY A 32 -5.12 -9.21 -8.42
C GLY A 32 -4.48 -7.97 -9.07
N ILE A 33 -4.39 -6.84 -8.36
CA ILE A 33 -3.72 -5.63 -8.83
C ILE A 33 -2.82 -5.02 -7.75
N GLY A 34 -1.73 -4.42 -8.23
CA GLY A 34 -0.77 -3.70 -7.44
C GLY A 34 0.09 -2.82 -8.33
N ALA A 35 1.02 -2.09 -7.72
CA ALA A 35 1.97 -1.24 -8.41
C ALA A 35 3.34 -1.32 -7.75
N LEU A 36 4.37 -1.03 -8.54
CA LEU A 36 5.73 -0.83 -8.06
C LEU A 36 6.14 0.61 -8.37
N PHE A 37 6.39 1.39 -7.33
CA PHE A 37 7.11 2.64 -7.52
C PHE A 37 8.57 2.34 -7.80
N VAL A 38 9.10 2.97 -8.85
CA VAL A 38 10.51 2.94 -9.24
C VAL A 38 11.01 4.38 -9.28
N ARG A 39 11.97 4.70 -8.42
CA ARG A 39 12.53 6.04 -8.33
C ARG A 39 13.17 6.46 -9.66
N ARG A 40 12.80 7.65 -10.13
CA ARG A 40 13.33 8.24 -11.37
C ARG A 40 14.60 9.06 -11.16
N LYS A 41 14.79 9.65 -9.98
CA LYS A 41 15.95 10.49 -9.62
C LYS A 41 16.37 10.23 -8.16
N PRO A 42 17.61 9.75 -7.90
CA PRO A 42 18.53 9.14 -8.87
C PRO A 42 17.85 8.01 -9.66
N ARG A 43 18.30 7.77 -10.89
CA ARG A 43 17.61 6.85 -11.80
C ARG A 43 17.89 5.41 -11.42
N ILE A 44 16.83 4.67 -11.11
CA ILE A 44 16.88 3.22 -10.87
C ILE A 44 16.49 2.48 -12.15
N ARG A 45 17.16 1.34 -12.40
CA ARG A 45 16.86 0.42 -13.51
C ARG A 45 16.46 -0.93 -12.95
N LEU A 46 15.53 -1.59 -13.62
CA LEU A 46 15.06 -2.93 -13.30
C LEU A 46 15.18 -3.80 -14.53
N GLU A 47 15.51 -5.07 -14.32
CA GLU A 47 15.34 -6.10 -15.34
C GLU A 47 13.90 -6.63 -15.27
N ALA A 48 13.23 -6.65 -16.42
CA ALA A 48 11.87 -7.13 -16.51
C ALA A 48 11.81 -8.63 -16.20
N GLN A 49 10.92 -9.01 -15.29
CA GLN A 49 10.62 -10.43 -15.03
C GLN A 49 9.53 -10.95 -16.00
N MET A 50 8.70 -10.04 -16.51
CA MET A 50 7.60 -10.35 -17.45
C MET A 50 7.92 -9.78 -18.83
N HIS A 51 7.99 -10.65 -19.84
CA HIS A 51 8.39 -10.32 -21.20
C HIS A 51 7.19 -10.33 -22.18
N GLY A 52 7.27 -9.55 -23.26
CA GLY A 52 6.20 -9.40 -24.27
C GLY A 52 5.76 -7.95 -24.55
N GLY A 53 6.15 -7.40 -25.70
CA GLY A 53 5.67 -6.10 -26.20
C GLY A 53 6.18 -4.84 -25.48
N GLY A 54 7.05 -4.96 -24.47
CA GLY A 54 7.76 -3.81 -23.89
C GLY A 54 6.88 -2.79 -23.13
N HIS A 55 5.71 -3.24 -22.64
CA HIS A 55 4.77 -2.42 -21.87
C HIS A 55 5.37 -1.86 -20.56
N GLU A 56 4.70 -0.87 -19.96
CA GLU A 56 5.15 -0.20 -18.72
C GLU A 56 6.63 0.25 -18.82
N ARG A 57 7.00 0.83 -19.97
CA ARG A 57 8.37 1.31 -20.29
C ARG A 57 9.42 0.20 -20.25
N GLY A 58 9.03 -1.00 -20.67
CA GLY A 58 9.88 -2.18 -20.66
C GLY A 58 10.04 -2.83 -19.29
N MET A 59 9.32 -2.40 -18.24
CA MET A 59 9.47 -2.96 -16.89
C MET A 59 8.48 -4.08 -16.58
N ARG A 60 7.29 -4.05 -17.20
CA ARG A 60 6.26 -5.09 -17.00
C ARG A 60 5.43 -5.26 -18.26
N SER A 61 5.63 -6.38 -18.93
CA SER A 61 4.89 -6.75 -20.15
C SER A 61 3.47 -7.25 -19.88
N GLY A 62 2.58 -7.05 -20.86
CA GLY A 62 1.21 -7.58 -20.87
C GLY A 62 0.16 -6.47 -20.90
N THR A 63 -1.02 -6.81 -21.43
CA THR A 63 -2.16 -5.88 -21.52
C THR A 63 -2.54 -5.33 -20.15
N MET A 64 -2.89 -4.04 -20.13
CA MET A 64 -3.31 -3.35 -18.91
C MET A 64 -4.76 -3.73 -18.57
N ALA A 65 -4.98 -4.25 -17.36
CA ALA A 65 -6.31 -4.59 -16.88
C ALA A 65 -7.04 -3.32 -16.43
N THR A 66 -7.61 -2.55 -17.38
CA THR A 66 -8.16 -1.21 -17.14
C THR A 66 -9.13 -1.14 -15.96
N HIS A 67 -10.06 -2.08 -15.83
CA HIS A 67 -11.01 -2.13 -14.72
C HIS A 67 -10.32 -2.29 -13.35
N GLN A 68 -9.26 -3.10 -13.28
CA GLN A 68 -8.45 -3.26 -12.07
C GLN A 68 -7.66 -1.99 -11.73
N ILE A 69 -7.12 -1.32 -12.75
CA ILE A 69 -6.39 -0.06 -12.59
C ILE A 69 -7.31 1.05 -12.09
N VAL A 70 -8.52 1.14 -12.65
CA VAL A 70 -9.56 2.08 -12.19
C VAL A 70 -9.91 1.80 -10.73
N GLY A 71 -10.20 0.54 -10.37
CA GLY A 71 -10.53 0.18 -9.00
C GLY A 71 -9.38 0.45 -8.02
N MET A 72 -8.13 0.23 -8.42
CA MET A 72 -6.96 0.61 -7.62
C MET A 72 -6.83 2.13 -7.48
N GLY A 73 -7.00 2.89 -8.56
CA GLY A 73 -6.92 4.35 -8.52
C GLY A 73 -7.97 4.96 -7.58
N GLU A 74 -9.21 4.48 -7.66
CA GLU A 74 -10.29 4.96 -6.81
C GLU A 74 -10.08 4.61 -5.34
N ALA A 75 -9.66 3.38 -5.04
CA ALA A 75 -9.31 2.96 -3.68
C ALA A 75 -8.23 3.86 -3.05
N PHE A 76 -7.21 4.25 -3.84
CA PHE A 76 -6.15 5.14 -3.36
C PHE A 76 -6.60 6.62 -3.26
N ARG A 77 -7.57 7.06 -4.08
CA ARG A 77 -8.19 8.39 -3.96
C ARG A 77 -8.94 8.51 -2.63
N ILE A 78 -9.85 7.57 -2.36
CA ILE A 78 -10.61 7.50 -1.10
C ILE A 78 -9.65 7.44 0.09
N ALA A 79 -8.66 6.54 0.02
CA ALA A 79 -7.71 6.38 1.11
C ALA A 79 -6.89 7.65 1.39
N LYS A 80 -6.65 8.51 0.40
CA LYS A 80 -5.95 9.80 0.60
C LYS A 80 -6.84 10.81 1.33
N GLU A 81 -8.14 10.83 1.02
CA GLU A 81 -9.10 11.74 1.63
C GLU A 81 -9.37 11.37 3.09
N ASP A 82 -9.45 10.07 3.38
CA ASP A 82 -9.91 9.58 4.69
C ASP A 82 -8.78 9.23 5.67
N ILE A 83 -7.50 9.26 5.25
CA ILE A 83 -6.39 8.67 6.02
C ILE A 83 -6.29 9.14 7.47
N GLY A 84 -6.55 10.43 7.73
CA GLY A 84 -6.45 11.01 9.07
C GLY A 84 -7.55 10.48 9.99
N ALA A 85 -8.81 10.72 9.59
CA ALA A 85 -9.98 10.32 10.36
C ALA A 85 -10.05 8.80 10.56
N GLU A 86 -9.73 8.02 9.53
CA GLU A 86 -9.77 6.56 9.62
C GLU A 86 -8.63 6.02 10.50
N SER A 87 -7.43 6.60 10.44
CA SER A 87 -6.32 6.22 11.31
C SER A 87 -6.65 6.48 12.79
N GLU A 88 -7.22 7.63 13.11
CA GLU A 88 -7.68 7.96 14.47
C GLU A 88 -8.76 7.00 14.96
N ARG A 89 -9.76 6.70 14.12
CA ARG A 89 -10.83 5.77 14.45
C ARG A 89 -10.30 4.36 14.71
N LEU A 90 -9.41 3.85 13.85
CA LEU A 90 -8.81 2.53 14.00
C LEU A 90 -7.91 2.45 15.24
N MET A 91 -7.13 3.51 15.51
CA MET A 91 -6.29 3.61 16.71
C MET A 91 -7.13 3.55 18.00
N MET A 92 -8.24 4.28 18.03
CA MET A 92 -9.18 4.26 19.14
C MET A 92 -9.78 2.86 19.36
N LEU A 93 -10.23 2.19 18.29
CA LEU A 93 -10.78 0.84 18.37
C LEU A 93 -9.74 -0.19 18.82
N ARG A 94 -8.52 -0.10 18.29
CA ARG A 94 -7.39 -0.95 18.70
C ARG A 94 -7.09 -0.79 20.19
N ASN A 95 -7.02 0.45 20.68
CA ASN A 95 -6.76 0.74 22.10
C ASN A 95 -7.93 0.29 22.98
N LYS A 96 -9.18 0.45 22.52
CA LYS A 96 -10.36 -0.05 23.21
C LYS A 96 -10.32 -1.57 23.36
N LEU A 97 -9.96 -2.29 22.29
CA LEU A 97 -9.78 -3.74 22.34
C LEU A 97 -8.68 -4.13 23.32
N TRP A 98 -7.50 -3.52 23.21
CA TRP A 98 -6.37 -3.83 24.07
C TRP A 98 -6.68 -3.57 25.55
N ASN A 99 -7.25 -2.40 25.88
CA ASN A 99 -7.64 -2.08 27.25
C ASN A 99 -8.71 -3.02 27.82
N GLY A 100 -9.53 -3.64 26.98
CA GLY A 100 -10.53 -4.62 27.41
C GLY A 100 -9.99 -6.02 27.71
N ILE A 101 -8.78 -6.34 27.25
CA ILE A 101 -8.20 -7.70 27.37
C ILE A 101 -6.85 -7.76 28.08
N LYS A 102 -6.14 -6.63 28.24
CA LYS A 102 -4.76 -6.59 28.74
C LYS A 102 -4.58 -7.10 30.17
N ASP A 103 -5.62 -7.05 30.99
CA ASP A 103 -5.57 -7.46 32.41
C ASP A 103 -5.93 -8.94 32.61
N MET A 104 -6.18 -9.69 31.52
CA MET A 104 -6.40 -11.13 31.58
C MET A 104 -5.07 -11.87 31.84
N GLU A 105 -5.16 -13.02 32.51
CA GLU A 105 -3.99 -13.85 32.79
C GLU A 105 -3.29 -14.30 31.50
N ALA A 106 -1.96 -14.23 31.49
CA ALA A 106 -1.09 -14.69 30.41
C ALA A 106 -1.35 -14.05 29.02
N VAL A 107 -1.79 -12.78 28.99
CA VAL A 107 -1.89 -11.99 27.75
C VAL A 107 -0.64 -11.16 27.52
N TYR A 108 -0.11 -11.22 26.28
CA TYR A 108 1.06 -10.45 25.85
C TYR A 108 0.77 -9.78 24.51
N LEU A 109 1.13 -8.50 24.37
CA LEU A 109 1.15 -7.82 23.08
C LEU A 109 2.47 -8.14 22.39
N ASN A 110 2.42 -8.69 21.17
CA ASN A 110 3.61 -8.95 20.38
C ASN A 110 3.81 -7.84 19.33
N GLY A 111 4.89 -7.07 19.49
CA GLY A 111 5.21 -5.89 18.68
C GLY A 111 4.86 -4.56 19.36
N ASP A 112 5.22 -3.46 18.69
CA ASP A 112 5.00 -2.07 19.12
C ASP A 112 3.72 -1.46 18.48
#